data_AF-A0A4R9WUX3-F1
#
_entry.id   AF-A0A4R9WUX3-F1
#
_cell.length_a   1.000
_cell.length_b   1.000
_cell.length_c   1.000
_cell.angle_alpha   90.00
_cell.angle_beta   90.00
_cell.angle_gamma   90.00
#
_symmetry.space_group_name_H-M   'P 1'
#
loop_
_entity.id
_entity.type
_entity.pdbx_description
1 polymer ?
#
loop_
_entity_poly.entity_id
_entity_poly.type
_entity_poly.pdbx_seq_one_letter_code
_entity_poly.pdbx_strand_id
1 'polypeptide(L)'
;STASGEGWRSLADYVAAMKEGQKAIFFMAGDDRARLEASPQLEGFRARGIEVLLLTDPVDSFWVTMAPEFDGKPLKSVTQGAAELTDIPLLDATAKPAAQTPP
;
A
#
# COMPACT_ATOMS: atom_id res chain seq x y z
N SER A 1 8.69 -1.28 3.40
CA SER A 1 7.64 -0.54 2.66
C SER A 1 7.91 -0.64 1.16
N THR A 2 6.88 -0.61 0.30
CA THR A 2 7.04 -0.57 -1.17
C THR A 2 7.81 0.66 -1.65
N ALA A 3 7.88 1.75 -0.87
CA ALA A 3 8.65 2.95 -1.21
C ALA A 3 10.08 2.97 -0.63
N SER A 4 10.40 2.10 0.31
CA SER A 4 11.68 2.16 1.06
C SER A 4 12.65 1.03 0.74
N GLY A 5 12.28 0.11 -0.17
CA GLY A 5 13.06 -1.10 -0.40
C GLY A 5 13.35 -1.81 0.92
N GLU A 6 14.54 -2.39 1.08
CA GLU A 6 14.94 -3.16 2.27
C GLU A 6 15.00 -2.35 3.59
N GLY A 7 14.85 -1.02 3.53
CA GLY A 7 14.88 -0.16 4.71
C GLY A 7 13.58 -0.14 5.55
N TRP A 8 13.74 0.28 6.80
CA TRP A 8 12.64 0.61 7.70
C TRP A 8 11.97 1.92 7.30
N ARG A 9 10.66 2.00 7.54
CA ARG A 9 9.84 3.14 7.22
C ARG A 9 9.03 3.54 8.43
N SER A 10 9.15 4.79 8.89
CA SER A 10 8.34 5.27 9.99
C SER A 10 6.91 5.58 9.52
N LEU A 11 5.93 5.44 10.42
CA LEU A 11 4.55 5.81 10.15
C LEU A 11 4.41 7.32 9.91
N ALA A 12 5.18 8.14 10.63
CA ALA A 12 5.18 9.59 10.44
C ALA A 12 5.61 9.96 9.02
N ASP A 13 6.68 9.34 8.51
CA ASP A 13 7.13 9.64 7.16
C ASP A 13 6.17 9.09 6.10
N TYR A 14 5.53 7.94 6.36
CA TYR A 14 4.46 7.43 5.50
C TYR A 14 3.31 8.44 5.41
N VAL A 15 2.85 8.95 6.56
CA VAL A 15 1.77 9.94 6.64
C VAL A 15 2.12 11.21 5.87
N ALA A 16 3.37 11.67 5.95
CA ALA A 16 3.87 12.83 5.22
C ALA A 16 3.89 12.61 3.69
N ALA A 17 3.99 11.36 3.23
CA ALA A 17 4.04 10.99 1.80
C ALA A 17 2.67 10.55 1.22
N MET A 18 1.59 10.62 2.02
CA MET A 18 0.26 10.17 1.59
C MET A 18 -0.27 10.99 0.40
N LYS A 19 -1.02 10.29 -0.47
CA LYS A 19 -1.63 10.90 -1.66
C LYS A 19 -2.91 11.66 -1.31
N GLU A 20 -3.27 12.61 -2.16
CA GLU A 20 -4.55 13.31 -2.04
C GLU A 20 -5.71 12.31 -2.15
N GLY A 21 -6.72 12.45 -1.27
CA GLY A 21 -7.83 11.50 -1.16
C GLY A 21 -7.50 10.23 -0.37
N GLN A 22 -6.24 9.96 -0.04
CA GLN A 22 -5.86 8.82 0.78
C GLN A 22 -6.24 9.04 2.25
N LYS A 23 -7.16 8.21 2.77
CA LYS A 23 -7.67 8.31 4.14
C LYS A 23 -7.08 7.27 5.11
N ALA A 24 -6.42 6.24 4.60
CA ALA A 24 -5.92 5.12 5.39
C ALA A 24 -4.44 4.84 5.11
N ILE A 25 -3.77 4.23 6.10
CA ILE A 25 -2.45 3.65 5.98
C ILE A 25 -2.64 2.21 5.52
N PHE A 26 -2.08 1.85 4.37
CA PHE A 26 -2.28 0.53 3.79
C PHE A 26 -1.11 -0.38 4.12
N PHE A 27 -1.42 -1.60 4.54
CA PHE A 27 -0.42 -2.61 4.84
C PHE A 27 -0.75 -3.96 4.22
N MET A 28 0.27 -4.79 4.08
CA MET A 28 0.15 -6.20 3.71
C MET A 28 1.04 -6.99 4.65
N ALA A 29 0.48 -7.99 5.33
CA ALA A 29 1.21 -8.86 6.23
C ALA A 29 1.44 -10.24 5.61
N GLY A 30 2.59 -10.84 5.88
CA GLY A 30 2.90 -12.23 5.51
C GLY A 30 4.38 -12.55 5.61
N ASP A 31 4.73 -13.83 5.54
CA ASP A 31 6.03 -14.32 6.04
C ASP A 31 7.22 -14.11 5.08
N ASP A 32 6.96 -13.68 3.83
CA ASP A 32 7.98 -13.54 2.79
C ASP A 32 7.83 -12.20 2.06
N ARG A 33 8.80 -11.31 2.28
CA ARG A 33 8.83 -9.98 1.67
C ARG A 33 8.76 -10.01 0.14
N ALA A 34 9.56 -10.85 -0.51
CA ALA A 34 9.65 -10.90 -1.96
C ALA A 34 8.31 -11.34 -2.56
N ARG A 35 7.62 -12.28 -1.89
CA ARG A 35 6.27 -12.70 -2.26
C ARG A 35 5.25 -11.59 -2.07
N LEU A 36 5.32 -10.82 -0.98
CA LEU A 36 4.43 -9.67 -0.77
C LEU A 36 4.65 -8.61 -1.85
N GLU A 37 5.90 -8.29 -2.19
CA GLU A 37 6.25 -7.34 -3.24
C GLU A 37 5.80 -7.79 -4.64
N ALA A 38 5.79 -9.10 -4.91
CA ALA A 38 5.29 -9.66 -6.16
C ALA A 38 3.75 -9.84 -6.18
N SER A 39 3.04 -9.45 -5.12
CA SER A 39 1.59 -9.70 -5.03
C SER A 39 0.80 -8.82 -6.01
N PRO A 40 -0.15 -9.41 -6.78
CA PRO A 40 -1.02 -8.65 -7.69
C PRO A 40 -1.94 -7.67 -6.95
N GLN A 41 -2.17 -7.89 -5.65
CA GLN A 41 -2.97 -6.99 -4.81
C GLN A 41 -2.34 -5.59 -4.70
N LEU A 42 -1.03 -5.45 -4.96
CA LEU A 42 -0.33 -4.16 -4.94
C LEU A 42 -0.49 -3.35 -6.22
N GLU A 43 -0.93 -3.94 -7.34
CA GLU A 43 -1.00 -3.26 -8.64
C GLU A 43 -1.88 -2.00 -8.60
N GLY A 44 -3.05 -2.09 -7.98
CA GLY A 44 -3.97 -0.95 -7.86
C GLY A 44 -3.43 0.20 -7.00
N PHE A 45 -2.65 -0.13 -5.96
CA PHE A 45 -1.99 0.85 -5.09
C PHE A 45 -0.80 1.49 -5.83
N ARG A 46 0.01 0.68 -6.52
CA ARG A 46 1.14 1.14 -7.34
C ARG A 46 0.69 2.07 -8.47
N ALA A 47 -0.41 1.75 -9.16
CA ALA A 47 -0.98 2.59 -10.23
C ALA A 47 -1.42 3.98 -9.74
N ARG A 48 -1.64 4.12 -8.42
CA ARG A 48 -2.00 5.38 -7.74
C ARG A 48 -0.83 5.97 -6.95
N GLY A 49 0.36 5.37 -7.07
CA GLY A 49 1.55 5.64 -6.27
C GLY A 49 1.28 5.68 -4.76
N ILE A 50 0.33 4.89 -4.30
CA ILE A 50 0.04 4.70 -2.89
C ILE A 50 1.10 3.74 -2.34
N GLU A 51 1.79 4.19 -1.31
CA GLU A 51 2.75 3.38 -0.56
C GLU A 51 2.01 2.28 0.21
N VAL A 52 2.60 1.08 0.31
CA VAL A 52 2.06 -0.04 1.11
C VAL A 52 3.14 -0.53 2.06
N LEU A 53 2.80 -0.60 3.34
CA LEU A 53 3.66 -1.17 4.37
C LEU A 53 3.68 -2.69 4.23
N LEU A 54 4.87 -3.27 4.15
CA LEU A 54 5.08 -4.72 4.06
C LEU A 54 5.50 -5.18 5.45
N LEU A 55 4.65 -5.96 6.09
CA LEU A 55 4.79 -6.41 7.46
C LEU A 55 5.14 -7.89 7.42
N THR A 56 6.41 -8.19 7.71
CA THR A 56 6.95 -9.56 7.58
C THR A 56 7.18 -10.25 8.90
N ASP A 57 7.02 -9.52 10.02
CA ASP A 57 7.12 -10.11 11.34
C ASP A 57 5.75 -10.69 11.76
N PRO A 58 5.68 -11.94 12.25
CA PRO A 58 4.45 -12.49 12.85
C PRO A 58 3.82 -11.56 13.90
N VAL A 59 4.63 -10.82 14.66
CA VAL A 59 4.17 -9.87 15.69
C VAL A 59 3.41 -8.69 15.08
N ASP A 60 3.73 -8.29 13.85
CA ASP A 60 3.10 -7.16 13.16
C ASP A 60 1.59 -7.39 12.99
N SER A 61 1.17 -8.64 12.74
CA SER A 61 -0.25 -9.00 12.55
C SER A 61 -1.09 -8.75 13.80
N PHE A 62 -0.50 -8.92 14.98
CA PHE A 62 -1.15 -8.61 16.26
C PHE A 62 -1.17 -7.12 16.52
N TRP A 63 -0.06 -6.43 16.21
CA TRP A 63 0.06 -4.99 16.42
C TRP A 63 -0.97 -4.19 15.62
N VAL A 64 -1.16 -4.50 14.32
CA VAL A 64 -2.16 -3.81 13.48
C VAL A 64 -3.60 -4.06 13.92
N THR A 65 -3.84 -5.15 14.65
CA THR A 65 -5.17 -5.44 15.22
C THR A 65 -5.42 -4.63 16.50
N MET A 66 -4.36 -4.37 17.28
CA MET A 66 -4.44 -3.65 18.56
C MET A 66 -4.32 -2.12 18.41
N ALA A 67 -3.60 -1.65 17.40
CA ALA A 67 -3.41 -0.23 17.08
C ALA A 67 -4.08 0.07 15.72
N PRO A 68 -5.42 0.30 15.71
CA PRO A 68 -6.17 0.39 14.47
C PRO A 68 -5.93 1.69 13.70
N GLU A 69 -5.28 2.69 14.29
CA GLU A 69 -5.00 3.98 13.66
C GLU A 69 -3.69 4.61 14.13
N PHE A 70 -3.14 5.48 13.29
CA PHE A 70 -2.00 6.33 13.59
C PHE A 70 -2.29 7.75 13.08
N ASP A 71 -2.11 8.76 13.92
CA ASP A 71 -2.36 10.17 13.57
C ASP A 71 -3.79 10.42 13.02
N GLY A 72 -4.79 9.73 13.59
CA GLY A 72 -6.18 9.78 13.14
C GLY A 72 -6.45 9.08 11.81
N LYS A 73 -5.48 8.32 11.28
CA LYS A 73 -5.60 7.57 10.02
C LYS A 73 -5.68 6.07 10.30
N PRO A 74 -6.77 5.39 9.90
CA PRO A 74 -6.91 3.96 10.13
C PRO A 74 -5.87 3.16 9.36
N LEU A 75 -5.39 2.07 9.97
CA LEU A 75 -4.59 1.04 9.32
C LEU A 75 -5.52 0.03 8.67
N LYS A 76 -5.32 -0.23 7.38
CA LYS A 76 -6.13 -1.19 6.62
C LYS A 76 -5.25 -2.12 5.81
N SER A 77 -5.62 -3.40 5.76
CA SER A 77 -4.96 -4.32 4.85
C SER A 77 -5.25 -3.90 3.40
N VAL A 78 -4.39 -4.30 2.46
CA VAL A 78 -4.65 -4.08 1.03
C VAL A 78 -5.97 -4.70 0.55
N THR A 79 -6.44 -5.77 1.20
CA THR A 79 -7.71 -6.42 0.89
C THR A 79 -8.90 -5.61 1.39
N GLN A 80 -8.79 -4.97 2.55
CA GLN A 80 -9.81 -4.06 3.08
C GLN A 80 -9.82 -2.72 2.32
N GLY A 81 -8.64 -2.22 1.95
CA GLY A 81 -8.44 -0.93 1.30
C GLY A 81 -8.71 -0.90 -0.20
N ALA A 82 -8.90 -2.06 -0.84
CA ALA A 82 -9.08 -2.13 -2.29
C ALA A 82 -10.25 -1.29 -2.81
N ALA A 83 -11.34 -1.18 -2.05
CA ALA A 83 -12.51 -0.37 -2.41
C ALA A 83 -12.23 1.14 -2.37
N GLU A 84 -11.34 1.59 -1.48
CA GLU A 84 -10.97 3.01 -1.29
C GLU A 84 -10.09 3.54 -2.41
N LEU A 85 -9.49 2.65 -3.20
CA LEU A 85 -8.74 3.04 -4.41
C LEU A 85 -9.60 3.79 -5.42
N THR A 86 -10.93 3.61 -5.39
CA THR A 86 -11.85 4.28 -6.32
C THR A 86 -11.87 5.79 -6.12
N ASP A 87 -11.62 6.25 -4.90
CA ASP A 87 -11.62 7.68 -4.53
C ASP A 87 -10.26 8.35 -4.72
N ILE A 88 -9.21 7.58 -5.03
CA ILE A 88 -7.84 8.07 -5.18
C ILE A 88 -7.48 8.12 -6.67
N PRO A 89 -7.09 9.28 -7.22
CA PRO A 89 -6.73 9.41 -8.61
C PRO A 89 -5.51 8.55 -8.98
N LEU A 90 -5.51 8.00 -10.19
CA LEU A 90 -4.34 7.31 -10.75
C LEU A 90 -3.17 8.29 -10.84
N LEU A 91 -1.97 7.80 -10.52
CA LEU A 91 -0.76 8.61 -10.60
C LEU A 91 -0.46 9.00 -12.06
N ASP A 92 -0.86 8.13 -12.99
CA ASP A 92 -0.74 8.29 -14.42
C ASP A 92 -2.08 8.66 -15.08
N ALA A 93 -2.45 9.93 -15.01
CA ALA A 93 -3.34 10.53 -16.02
C ALA A 93 -2.60 10.81 -17.35
N THR A 94 -1.31 10.46 -17.47
CA THR A 94 -0.47 10.66 -18.66
C THR A 94 0.16 9.40 -19.26
N ALA A 95 0.12 8.23 -18.62
CA ALA A 95 0.59 7.00 -19.27
C ALA A 95 -0.54 6.33 -20.05
N LYS A 96 -0.62 6.66 -21.34
CA LYS A 96 -1.39 5.94 -22.36
C LYS A 96 -1.14 4.42 -22.22
N PRO A 97 -2.19 3.57 -22.26
CA PRO A 97 -1.99 2.13 -22.16
C PRO A 97 -1.23 1.66 -23.41
N ALA A 98 -0.02 1.12 -23.20
CA ALA A 98 0.68 0.39 -24.23
C ALA A 98 -0.17 -0.82 -24.61
N ALA A 99 -0.65 -0.79 -25.85
CA ALA A 99 -1.50 -1.80 -26.44
C ALA A 99 -0.85 -3.20 -26.32
N GLN A 100 -1.58 -4.11 -25.68
CA GLN A 100 -1.36 -5.54 -25.85
C GLN A 100 -1.98 -5.94 -27.19
N THR A 101 -1.16 -6.27 -28.17
CA THR A 101 -1.59 -6.98 -29.38
C THR A 101 -1.11 -8.43 -29.24
N PRO A 102 -2.00 -9.42 -29.10
CA PRO A 102 -1.61 -10.82 -29.21
C PRO A 102 -1.44 -11.22 -30.70
N PRO A 103 -0.63 -12.26 -30.99
CA PRO A 103 -0.33 -12.75 -32.34
C PRO A 103 -1.51 -13.45 -33.02
#